data_AF-A0A832J749-F1
#
_entry.id   AF-A0A832J749-F1
#
_cell.length_a   1.000
_cell.length_b   1.000
_cell.length_c   1.000
_cell.angle_alpha   90.00
_cell.angle_beta   90.00
_cell.angle_gamma   90.00
#
_symmetry.space_group_name_H-M   'P 1'
#
loop_
_entity.id
_entity.type
_entity.pdbx_description
1 polymer ?
#
loop_
_entity_poly.entity_id
_entity_poly.type
_entity_poly.pdbx_seq_one_letter_code
_entity_poly.pdbx_strand_id
1 'polypeptide(L)' 'MLRAITTIALLLMLHGCSIQPWVKPYERAKLADPIMSFSRDPVSSSYINHVYQAREGARGAEGGQGGGCGCN' A
#
# COMPACT_ATOMS: atom_id res chain seq x y z
N MET A 1 34.66 16.41 12.57
CA MET A 1 33.52 16.06 13.45
C MET A 1 32.18 16.21 12.72
N LEU A 2 31.83 17.40 12.20
CA LEU A 2 30.54 17.62 11.51
C LEU A 2 30.28 16.69 10.31
N ARG A 3 31.32 16.41 9.49
CA ARG A 3 31.23 15.47 8.35
C ARG A 3 30.88 14.02 8.74
N ALA A 4 31.40 13.55 9.88
CA ALA A 4 31.12 12.20 10.36
C ALA A 4 29.68 12.07 10.88
N ILE A 5 29.16 13.14 11.50
CA ILE A 5 27.78 13.20 11.99
C ILE A 5 26.80 13.14 10.81
N THR A 6 27.05 13.91 9.74
CA THR A 6 26.20 13.91 8.54
C THR A 6 26.17 12.56 7.83
N THR A 7 27.31 11.84 7.77
CA THR A 7 27.36 10.52 7.13
C THR A 7 26.63 9.45 7.94
N ILE A 8 26.72 9.51 9.28
CA ILE A 8 26.01 8.57 10.16
C ILE A 8 24.50 8.80 10.09
N ALA A 9 24.05 10.06 10.09
CA ALA A 9 22.63 10.40 9.97
C ALA A 9 22.02 9.90 8.64
N LEU A 10 22.78 9.97 7.54
CA LEU A 10 22.33 9.46 6.25
C LEU A 10 22.17 7.94 6.25
N LEU A 11 23.11 7.21 6.86
CA LEU A 11 23.07 5.74 6.94
C LEU A 11 21.86 5.22 7.75
N LEU A 12 21.45 5.93 8.79
CA LEU A 12 20.29 5.58 9.62
C LEU A 12 18.97 5.58 8.82
N MET A 13 18.85 6.40 7.77
CA MET A 13 17.63 6.50 6.95
C MET A 13 17.44 5.31 5.99
N LEU A 14 18.42 4.41 5.85
CA LEU A 14 18.32 3.23 4.97
C LEU A 14 17.70 2.00 5.64
N HIS A 15 17.37 2.04 6.93
CA HIS A 15 16.90 0.87 7.70
C HIS A 15 15.38 0.60 7.62
N GLY A 16 14.75 0.80 6.46
CA GLY A 16 13.29 0.66 6.31
C GLY A 16 12.77 -0.76 5.99
N CYS A 17 13.58 -1.62 5.34
CA CYS A 17 13.06 -2.82 4.67
C CYS A 17 13.22 -4.16 5.42
N SER A 18 13.78 -4.21 6.63
CA SER A 18 14.12 -5.51 7.26
C SER A 18 13.99 -5.53 8.79
N ILE A 19 13.11 -4.72 9.38
CA ILE A 19 12.89 -4.76 10.83
C ILE A 19 12.00 -5.96 11.18
N GLN A 20 12.56 -6.90 11.96
CA GLN A 20 11.82 -8.04 12.50
C GLN A 20 11.20 -7.70 13.86
N PRO A 21 10.00 -8.22 14.17
CA PRO A 21 9.23 -9.20 13.39
C PRO A 21 8.37 -8.55 12.29
N TRP A 22 8.40 -9.12 11.09
CA TRP A 22 7.49 -8.72 10.01
C TRP A 22 6.03 -9.06 10.35
N VAL A 23 5.09 -8.27 9.82
CA VAL A 23 3.67 -8.61 9.87
C VAL A 23 3.47 -9.94 9.14
N LYS A 24 2.89 -10.92 9.83
CA LYS A 24 2.71 -12.26 9.26
C LYS A 24 1.70 -12.20 8.11
N PRO A 25 1.80 -13.06 7.08
CA PRO A 25 0.92 -12.98 5.91
C PRO A 25 -0.58 -12.95 6.25
N TYR A 26 -1.00 -13.71 7.27
CA TYR A 26 -2.40 -13.77 7.73
C TYR A 26 -2.85 -12.58 8.58
N GLU A 27 -1.92 -11.78 9.11
CA GLU A 27 -2.23 -10.54 9.85
C GLU A 27 -2.45 -9.37 8.89
N ARG A 28 -1.95 -9.44 7.65
CA ARG A 28 -2.12 -8.41 6.62
C ARG A 28 -3.58 -8.18 6.22
N ALA A 29 -4.41 -9.21 6.31
CA ALA A 29 -5.84 -9.09 6.06
C ALA A 29 -6.55 -8.14 7.05
N LYS A 30 -5.93 -7.85 8.21
CA LYS A 30 -6.45 -6.92 9.23
C LYS A 30 -5.86 -5.51 9.12
N LEU A 31 -4.99 -5.26 8.15
CA LEU A 31 -4.33 -3.96 7.99
C LEU A 31 -5.27 -2.90 7.42
N ALA A 32 -6.29 -3.34 6.66
CA ALA A 32 -7.36 -2.51 6.15
C ALA A 32 -8.67 -2.85 6.88
N ASP A 33 -9.15 -1.92 7.70
CA ASP A 33 -10.49 -2.03 8.30
C ASP A 33 -11.56 -1.75 7.21
N PRO A 34 -12.71 -2.46 7.20
CA PRO A 34 -13.81 -2.15 6.29
C PRO A 34 -14.21 -0.66 6.21
N ILE A 35 -14.06 0.11 7.31
CA ILE A 35 -14.33 1.56 7.31
C ILE A 35 -13.34 2.38 6.45
N MET A 36 -12.15 1.84 6.19
CA MET A 36 -11.12 2.46 5.35
C MET A 36 -11.37 2.21 3.85
N SER A 37 -12.48 1.59 3.47
CA SER A 37 -12.86 1.41 2.08
C SER A 37 -13.12 2.76 1.40
N PHE A 38 -12.46 2.99 0.25
CA PHE A 38 -12.69 4.18 -0.57
C PHE A 38 -14.08 4.24 -1.20
N SER A 39 -14.71 3.07 -1.40
CA SER A 39 -16.06 2.97 -1.91
C SER A 39 -17.00 2.46 -0.84
N ARG A 40 -18.15 3.13 -0.71
CA ARG A 40 -19.27 2.68 0.11
C ARG A 40 -20.00 1.48 -0.52
N ASP A 41 -19.97 1.38 -1.85
CA ASP A 41 -20.76 0.44 -2.65
C ASP A 41 -19.82 -0.40 -3.56
N PRO A 42 -19.12 -1.41 -3.02
CA PRO A 42 -18.03 -2.10 -3.72
C PRO A 42 -18.48 -2.83 -4.99
N VAL A 43 -19.73 -3.32 -5.03
CA VAL A 43 -20.30 -4.00 -6.20
C VAL A 43 -20.44 -3.03 -7.39
N SER A 44 -21.00 -1.85 -7.14
CA SER A 44 -21.18 -0.82 -8.16
C SER A 44 -19.83 -0.29 -8.66
N SER A 45 -18.91 0.00 -7.73
CA SER A 45 -17.57 0.47 -8.08
C SER A 45 -16.77 -0.54 -8.89
N SER A 46 -16.87 -1.84 -8.55
CA SER A 46 -16.22 -2.89 -9.34
C SER A 46 -16.75 -2.95 -10.77
N TYR A 47 -18.06 -2.82 -10.96
CA TYR A 47 -18.67 -2.78 -12.29
C TYR A 47 -18.18 -1.59 -13.12
N ILE A 48 -18.19 -0.39 -12.55
CA ILE A 48 -17.75 0.82 -13.24
C ILE A 48 -16.25 0.76 -13.56
N ASN A 49 -15.42 0.27 -12.65
CA ASN A 49 -13.99 0.07 -12.93
C ASN A 49 -13.78 -0.91 -14.09
N HIS A 50 -14.55 -1.99 -14.18
CA HIS A 50 -14.47 -2.90 -15.33
C HIS A 50 -14.78 -2.19 -16.66
N VAL A 51 -15.73 -1.25 -16.66
CA VAL A 51 -16.04 -0.43 -17.84
C VAL A 51 -14.86 0.48 -18.20
N TYR A 52 -14.22 1.14 -17.23
CA TYR A 52 -13.03 1.95 -17.47
C TYR A 52 -11.86 1.12 -17.99
N GLN A 53 -11.58 -0.04 -17.40
CA GLN A 53 -10.55 -0.97 -17.90
C GLN A 53 -10.74 -1.34 -19.37
N ALA A 54 -11.98 -1.59 -19.79
CA ALA A 54 -12.29 -1.94 -21.16
C ALA A 54 -12.13 -0.74 -22.11
N ARG A 55 -12.53 0.46 -21.68
CA ARG A 55 -12.48 1.68 -22.50
C ARG A 55 -11.09 2.27 -22.61
N GLU A 56 -10.31 2.20 -21.53
CA GLU A 56 -9.01 2.85 -21.39
C GLU A 56 -7.84 1.88 -21.66
N GLY A 57 -8.13 0.57 -21.75
CA GLY A 57 -7.10 -0.45 -21.93
C GLY A 57 -6.15 -0.62 -20.74
N ALA A 58 -6.50 -0.07 -19.57
CA ALA A 58 -5.64 0.04 -18.39
C ALA A 58 -6.04 -0.95 -17.27
N ARG A 59 -6.10 -2.26 -17.58
CA ARG A 59 -6.43 -3.28 -16.58
C ARG A 59 -5.42 -3.28 -15.42
N GLY A 60 -5.93 -3.17 -14.20
CA GLY A 60 -5.10 -3.25 -12.98
C GLY A 60 -4.51 -1.90 -12.51
N ALA A 61 -4.87 -0.78 -13.14
CA ALA A 61 -4.42 0.55 -12.74
C ALA A 61 -5.22 1.15 -11.55
N GLU A 62 -6.18 0.41 -10.99
CA GLU A 62 -7.14 0.86 -9.96
C GLU A 62 -6.52 1.08 -8.56
N GLY A 63 -5.25 0.72 -8.36
CA GLY A 63 -4.59 0.67 -7.05
C GLY A 63 -4.79 -0.65 -6.29
N GLY A 64 -4.14 -0.77 -5.12
CA GLY A 64 -4.24 -1.94 -4.24
C GLY A 64 -5.59 -2.01 -3.49
N GLN A 65 -5.93 -3.19 -2.98
CA GLN A 65 -7.20 -3.42 -2.31
C GLN A 65 -7.19 -2.84 -0.89
N GLY A 66 -7.93 -1.74 -0.67
CA GLY A 66 -8.20 -1.15 0.65
C GLY A 66 -7.25 -0.03 1.09
N GLY A 67 -7.69 0.73 2.10
CA GLY A 67 -6.86 1.72 2.79
C GLY A 67 -6.02 1.04 3.86
N GLY A 68 -4.69 1.24 3.80
CA GLY A 68 -3.71 0.60 4.67
C GLY A 68 -2.53 0.21 3.83
N CYS A 69 -1.32 0.64 4.17
CA CYS A 69 -0.11 0.48 3.33
C CYS A 69 0.40 -0.97 3.19
N GLY A 70 -0.46 -1.97 3.33
CA GLY A 70 -0.17 -3.39 3.16
C GLY A 70 -0.20 -3.80 1.70
N CYS A 71 0.74 -3.28 0.91
CA CYS A 71 0.88 -3.60 -0.51
C CYS A 71 0.83 -5.12 -0.75
N ASN A 72 0.03 -5.50 -1.75
CA ASN A 72 -0.36 -6.84 -2.21
C ASN A 72 0.77 -7.89 -2.13
#